data_AF-A0AAV4EJZ8-F1
#
_entry.id   AF-A0AAV4EJZ8-F1
#
_cell.length_a   1.000
_cell.length_b   1.000
_cell.length_c   1.000
_cell.angle_alpha   90.00
_cell.angle_beta   90.00
_cell.angle_gamma   90.00
#
_symmetry.space_group_name_H-M   'P 1'
#
loop_
_entity.id
_entity.type
_entity.pdbx_description
1 polymer ?
#
loop_
_entity_poly.entity_id
_entity_poly.type
_entity_poly.pdbx_seq_one_letter_code
_entity_poly.pdbx_strand_id
1 'polypeptide(L)'
;MSHATKILLRIVMIRIRSKTRPEVAESKFGFVRNKGTPNAIFTLSMLIERDVGVQRDVHLCFIDYSKAFDKVKYSELFEMLDLDQLNIDGKDIRIFMNLYWEQVAAIHIDGE
;
A
#
# COMPACT_ATOMS: atom_id res chain seq x y z
N MET A 1 18.77 5.94 -1.09
CA MET A 1 18.21 6.25 0.26
C MET A 1 19.22 5.89 1.34
N SER A 2 19.54 6.83 2.23
CA SER A 2 20.45 6.58 3.35
C SER A 2 19.84 5.56 4.34
N HIS A 3 20.69 4.92 5.13
CA HIS A 3 20.23 4.03 6.22
C HIS A 3 19.36 4.78 7.23
N ALA A 4 19.68 6.05 7.51
CA ALA A 4 18.89 6.90 8.40
C ALA A 4 17.45 7.10 7.89
N THR A 5 17.27 7.36 6.58
CA THR A 5 15.92 7.53 6.00
C THR A 5 15.11 6.23 6.08
N LYS A 6 15.73 5.07 5.85
CA LYS A 6 15.04 3.77 6.01
C LYS A 6 14.57 3.53 7.44
N ILE A 7 15.38 3.90 8.43
CA ILE A 7 15.03 3.79 9.85
C ILE A 7 13.86 4.73 10.18
N LEU A 8 13.93 5.99 9.77
CA LEU A 8 12.86 6.97 9.96
C LEU A 8 11.54 6.49 9.35
N LEU A 9 11.56 6.04 8.09
CA LEU A 9 10.39 5.50 7.41
C LEU A 9 9.80 4.30 8.15
N ARG A 10 10.63 3.43 8.70
CA ARG A 10 10.17 2.28 9.48
C ARG A 10 9.48 2.70 10.77
N ILE A 11 9.99 3.73 11.46
CA ILE A 11 9.38 4.29 12.67
C ILE A 11 8.01 4.89 12.34
N VAL A 12 7.94 5.77 11.33
CA VAL A 12 6.67 6.40 10.90
C VAL A 12 5.66 5.34 10.48
N MET A 13 6.07 4.35 9.68
CA MET A 13 5.21 3.25 9.27
C MET A 13 4.65 2.47 10.47
N ILE A 14 5.46 2.17 11.49
CA ILE A 14 4.98 1.47 12.69
C ILE A 14 3.94 2.30 13.45
N ARG A 15 4.15 3.62 13.59
CA ARG A 15 3.23 4.53 14.28
C ARG A 15 1.87 4.64 13.59
N ILE A 16 1.86 4.68 12.26
CA ILE A 16 0.64 4.82 11.46
C ILE A 16 -0.09 3.48 11.29
N ARG A 17 0.64 2.36 11.25
CA ARG A 17 0.08 1.05 10.90
C ARG A 17 -1.04 0.57 11.81
N SER A 18 -1.04 0.90 13.10
CA SER A 18 -2.14 0.51 14.00
C SER A 18 -3.47 1.16 13.61
N LYS A 19 -3.42 2.35 13.02
CA LYS A 19 -4.56 3.17 12.61
C LYS A 19 -5.06 2.85 11.20
N THR A 20 -4.14 2.51 10.30
CA THR A 20 -4.50 2.17 8.90
C THR A 20 -4.88 0.71 8.70
N ARG A 21 -4.44 -0.19 9.60
CA ARG A 21 -4.71 -1.62 9.47
C ARG A 21 -6.20 -1.99 9.54
N PRO A 22 -7.03 -1.40 10.42
CA PRO A 22 -8.48 -1.64 10.45
C PRO A 22 -9.17 -1.33 9.12
N GLU A 23 -8.70 -0.31 8.39
CA GLU A 23 -9.24 0.10 7.09
C GLU A 23 -8.84 -0.82 5.93
N VAL A 24 -7.91 -1.76 6.14
CA VAL A 24 -7.47 -2.68 5.10
C VAL A 24 -8.50 -3.80 4.93
N ALA A 25 -9.14 -3.83 3.75
CA ALA A 25 -10.10 -4.86 3.38
C ALA A 25 -9.56 -6.29 3.58
N GLU A 26 -10.41 -7.19 4.05
CA GLU A 26 -10.05 -8.60 4.29
C GLU A 26 -9.64 -9.34 3.01
N SER A 27 -10.17 -8.93 1.86
CA SER A 27 -9.81 -9.46 0.55
C SER A 27 -8.42 -9.02 0.06
N LYS A 28 -7.74 -8.10 0.78
CA LYS A 28 -6.39 -7.68 0.43
C LYS A 28 -5.35 -8.68 0.94
N PHE A 29 -4.55 -9.20 0.02
CA PHE A 29 -3.47 -10.14 0.33
C PHE A 29 -2.07 -9.52 0.25
N GLY A 30 -1.87 -8.48 -0.57
CA GLY A 30 -0.59 -7.80 -0.74
C GLY A 30 -0.26 -6.85 0.42
N PHE A 31 0.99 -6.86 0.88
CA PHE A 31 1.52 -6.01 1.98
C PHE A 31 0.79 -6.17 3.33
N VAL A 32 0.02 -7.24 3.52
CA VAL A 32 -0.67 -7.56 4.77
C VAL A 32 0.09 -8.65 5.52
N ARG A 33 0.25 -8.48 6.84
CA ARG A 33 0.93 -9.48 7.68
C ARG A 33 0.17 -10.81 7.61
N ASN A 34 0.90 -11.93 7.45
CA ASN A 34 0.37 -13.29 7.37
C ASN A 34 -0.56 -13.55 6.17
N LYS A 35 -0.57 -12.66 5.17
CA LYS A 35 -1.21 -12.91 3.87
C LYS A 35 -0.16 -12.80 2.78
N GLY A 36 -0.30 -13.62 1.75
CA GLY A 36 0.60 -13.64 0.61
C GLY A 36 -0.10 -14.17 -0.62
N THR A 37 0.63 -14.18 -1.74
CA THR A 37 0.13 -14.66 -3.04
C THR A 37 -0.44 -16.08 -2.98
N PRO A 38 0.15 -17.06 -2.25
CA PRO A 38 -0.44 -18.39 -2.14
C PRO A 38 -1.85 -18.38 -1.55
N ASN A 39 -2.08 -17.54 -0.53
CA ASN A 39 -3.41 -17.41 0.07
C ASN A 39 -4.40 -16.80 -0.92
N ALA A 40 -3.98 -15.80 -1.71
CA ALA A 40 -4.82 -15.17 -2.71
C ALA A 40 -5.24 -16.16 -3.81
N ILE A 41 -4.27 -16.94 -4.32
CA ILE A 41 -4.52 -17.99 -5.33
C ILE A 41 -5.46 -19.03 -4.76
N PHE A 42 -5.20 -19.54 -3.55
CA PHE A 42 -6.04 -20.52 -2.90
C PHE A 42 -7.47 -20.02 -2.71
N THR A 43 -7.65 -18.80 -2.20
CA THR A 43 -8.99 -18.20 -2.04
C THR A 43 -9.70 -18.05 -3.39
N LEU A 44 -9.00 -17.62 -4.45
CA LEU A 44 -9.59 -17.50 -5.78
C LEU A 44 -10.00 -18.87 -6.34
N SER A 45 -9.15 -19.89 -6.22
CA SER A 45 -9.47 -21.26 -6.66
C SER A 45 -10.70 -21.81 -5.93
N MET A 46 -10.76 -21.64 -4.61
CA MET A 46 -11.92 -22.07 -3.80
C MET A 46 -13.22 -21.40 -4.24
N LEU A 47 -13.18 -20.11 -4.60
CA LEU A 47 -14.36 -19.39 -5.08
C LEU A 47 -14.81 -19.90 -6.46
N ILE A 48 -13.87 -20.13 -7.37
CA ILE A 48 -14.15 -20.68 -8.71
C ILE A 48 -14.74 -22.08 -8.59
N GLU A 49 -14.11 -22.97 -7.83
CA GLU A 49 -14.56 -24.36 -7.64
C GLU A 49 -15.97 -24.43 -7.05
N ARG A 50 -16.27 -23.58 -6.06
CA ARG A 50 -17.60 -23.51 -5.44
C ARG A 50 -18.67 -23.13 -6.44
N ASP A 51 -18.44 -22.10 -7.25
CA ASP A 51 -19.45 -21.57 -8.17
C ASP A 51 -19.63 -22.47 -9.40
N VAL A 52 -18.54 -23.04 -9.92
CA VAL A 52 -18.57 -24.08 -10.97
C VAL A 52 -19.31 -25.34 -10.47
N GLY A 53 -19.10 -25.73 -9.21
CA GLY A 53 -19.75 -26.89 -8.60
C GLY A 53 -21.28 -26.80 -8.52
N VAL A 54 -21.84 -25.58 -8.56
CA VAL A 54 -23.29 -25.33 -8.62
C VAL A 54 -23.77 -24.92 -10.02
N GLN A 55 -22.98 -25.23 -11.06
CA GLN A 55 -23.28 -24.94 -12.47
C GLN A 55 -23.52 -23.44 -12.75
N ARG A 56 -22.79 -22.56 -12.06
CA ARG A 56 -22.77 -21.13 -12.39
C ARG A 56 -21.56 -20.81 -13.25
N ASP A 57 -21.77 -19.99 -14.26
CA ASP A 57 -20.69 -19.44 -15.06
C ASP A 57 -19.86 -18.45 -14.22
N VAL A 58 -18.54 -18.59 -14.27
CA VAL A 58 -17.59 -17.73 -13.56
C VAL A 58 -16.78 -16.94 -14.57
N HIS A 59 -16.77 -15.62 -14.43
CA HIS A 59 -15.96 -14.72 -15.24
C HIS A 59 -14.92 -14.00 -14.37
N LEU A 60 -13.66 -14.01 -14.81
CA LEU A 60 -12.55 -13.36 -14.11
C LEU A 60 -12.09 -12.12 -14.90
N CYS A 61 -11.90 -11.01 -14.18
CA CYS A 61 -11.32 -9.78 -14.72
C CYS A 61 -10.06 -9.45 -13.93
N PHE A 62 -8.91 -9.46 -14.60
CA PHE A 62 -7.63 -9.08 -14.00
C PHE A 62 -7.34 -7.62 -14.34
N ILE A 63 -7.16 -6.80 -13.30
CA ILE A 63 -6.85 -5.37 -13.42
C ILE A 63 -5.45 -5.15 -12.86
N ASP A 64 -4.58 -4.56 -13.68
CA ASP A 64 -3.24 -4.15 -13.25
C ASP A 64 -3.01 -2.66 -13.50
N TYR A 65 -2.36 -1.99 -12.56
CA TYR A 65 -2.10 -0.56 -12.62
C TYR A 65 -0.69 -0.30 -13.18
N SER A 66 -0.63 0.31 -14.37
CA SER A 66 0.64 0.78 -14.93
C SER A 66 1.32 1.80 -14.03
N LYS A 67 2.56 1.52 -13.58
CA LYS A 67 3.35 2.42 -12.72
C LYS A 67 2.60 2.84 -11.45
N ALA A 68 2.01 1.86 -10.75
CA ALA A 68 1.12 2.09 -9.60
C ALA A 68 1.69 3.02 -8.51
N PHE A 69 3.00 2.97 -8.25
CA PHE A 69 3.65 3.84 -7.26
C PHE A 69 4.00 5.22 -7.80
N ASP A 70 4.31 5.35 -9.09
CA ASP A 70 4.67 6.64 -9.71
C ASP A 70 3.44 7.49 -10.01
N LYS A 71 2.27 6.87 -10.20
CA LYS A 71 1.00 7.53 -10.55
C LYS A 71 0.13 7.87 -9.35
N VAL A 72 0.64 7.76 -8.13
CA VAL A 72 -0.10 8.13 -6.93
C VAL A 72 -0.32 9.64 -6.92
N LYS A 73 -1.57 10.08 -6.77
CA LYS A 73 -1.90 11.48 -6.55
C LYS A 73 -1.69 11.82 -5.07
N TYR A 74 -0.55 12.43 -4.77
CA TYR A 74 -0.15 12.70 -3.38
C TYR A 74 -1.13 13.60 -2.62
N SER A 75 -1.79 14.56 -3.28
CA SER A 75 -2.83 15.39 -2.65
C SER A 75 -3.98 14.55 -2.10
N GLU A 76 -4.50 13.62 -2.91
CA GLU A 76 -5.59 12.71 -2.52
C GLU A 76 -5.11 11.73 -1.42
N LEU A 77 -3.88 11.23 -1.52
CA LEU A 77 -3.29 10.36 -0.49
C LEU A 77 -3.20 11.07 0.87
N PHE A 78 -2.75 12.32 0.89
CA PHE A 78 -2.59 13.07 2.12
C PHE A 78 -3.94 13.47 2.72
N GLU A 79 -4.90 13.87 1.90
CA GLU A 79 -6.28 14.12 2.35
C GLU A 79 -6.85 12.86 3.01
N MET A 80 -6.67 11.67 2.42
CA MET A 80 -7.09 10.41 3.02
C MET A 80 -6.40 10.11 4.35
N LEU A 81 -5.12 10.43 4.49
CA LEU A 81 -4.34 10.20 5.73
C LEU A 81 -4.70 11.18 6.85
N ASP A 82 -5.13 12.40 6.50
CA ASP A 82 -5.51 13.47 7.42
C ASP A 82 -6.97 13.41 7.84
N LEU A 83 -7.72 12.40 7.40
CA LEU A 83 -9.10 12.19 7.84
C LEU A 83 -9.15 11.91 9.35
N ASP A 84 -10.02 12.63 10.06
CA ASP A 84 -10.26 12.47 11.50
C ASP A 84 -10.54 11.01 11.91
N GLN A 85 -11.16 10.24 11.01
CA GLN A 85 -11.47 8.82 11.24
C GLN A 85 -10.23 7.93 11.42
N LEU A 86 -9.10 8.27 10.80
CA LEU A 86 -7.85 7.52 10.99
C LEU A 86 -7.13 7.94 12.27
N ASN A 87 -7.43 9.12 12.81
CA ASN A 87 -6.81 9.66 14.03
C ASN A 87 -5.28 9.61 14.00
N ILE A 88 -4.65 9.87 12.84
CA ILE A 88 -3.18 9.89 12.69
C ILE A 88 -2.64 11.20 13.27
N ASP A 89 -1.49 11.16 13.93
CA ASP A 89 -0.88 12.39 14.46
C ASP A 89 -0.41 13.26 13.28
N GLY A 90 -0.89 14.51 13.21
CA GLY A 90 -0.52 15.45 12.16
C GLY A 90 1.00 15.68 12.03
N LYS A 91 1.79 15.41 13.08
CA LYS A 91 3.26 15.38 13.00
C LYS A 91 3.78 14.25 12.12
N ASP A 92 3.19 13.05 12.24
CA ASP A 92 3.56 11.90 11.42
C ASP A 92 3.17 12.13 9.96
N ILE A 93 1.98 12.70 9.71
CA ILE A 93 1.52 13.10 8.36
C ILE A 93 2.48 14.12 7.75
N ARG A 94 2.88 15.14 8.51
CA ARG A 94 3.82 16.18 8.04
C ARG A 94 5.20 15.64 7.70
N ILE A 95 5.74 14.73 8.51
CA ILE A 95 7.00 14.04 8.18
C ILE A 95 6.85 13.28 6.86
N PHE A 96 5.72 12.58 6.68
CA PHE A 96 5.44 11.85 5.47
C PHE A 96 5.29 12.78 4.25
N MET A 97 4.57 13.91 4.37
CA MET A 97 4.46 14.94 3.33
C MET A 97 5.81 15.49 2.91
N ASN A 98 6.64 15.89 3.87
CA ASN A 98 7.96 16.48 3.58
C ASN A 98 8.94 15.49 2.92
N LEU A 99 8.69 14.18 3.03
CA LEU A 99 9.49 13.17 2.33
C LEU A 99 9.15 13.11 0.83
N TYR A 100 7.94 13.49 0.43
CA TYR A 100 7.48 13.43 -0.96
C TYR A 100 7.38 14.81 -1.63
N TRP A 101 7.15 15.88 -0.86
CA TRP A 101 7.03 17.24 -1.38
C TRP A 101 8.41 17.88 -1.58
N GLU A 102 8.67 18.41 -2.78
CA GLU A 102 9.91 19.14 -3.12
C GLU A 102 11.22 18.39 -2.82
N GLN A 103 11.20 17.05 -2.90
CA GLN A 103 12.40 16.26 -2.67
C GLN A 103 13.46 16.51 -3.76
N VAL A 104 14.66 16.96 -3.35
CA VAL A 104 15.84 17.04 -4.21
C VAL A 104 16.78 15.88 -3.88
N ALA A 105 17.30 15.20 -4.89
CA ALA A 105 18.31 14.16 -4.75
C ALA A 105 19.49 14.45 -5.68
N ALA A 106 20.71 14.34 -5.17
CA ALA A 106 21.92 14.33 -5.97
C ALA A 106 22.26 12.88 -6.34
N ILE A 107 22.54 12.64 -7.62
CA ILE A 107 22.96 11.34 -8.14
C ILE A 107 24.43 11.49 -8.50
N HIS A 108 25.29 10.64 -7.94
CA HIS A 108 26.67 10.52 -8.40
C HIS A 108 26.68 9.59 -9.62
N ILE A 109 27.21 10.07 -10.73
CA ILE A 109 27.39 9.29 -11.96
C ILE A 109 28.90 9.03 -12.06
N ASP A 110 29.33 7.79 -11.80
CA ASP A 110 30.73 7.40 -12.00
C ASP A 110 31.02 7.38 -13.51
N GLY A 111 31.88 8.28 -14.01
CA GLY A 111 32.31 8.27 -15.42
C GLY A 111 32.69 9.61 -16.07
N GLU A 112 32.53 10.76 -15.41
CA GLU A 112 33.15 12.05 -15.78
C GLU A 112 33.89 12.67 -14.59
#